data_AF-A0A0M2PU65-F1
#
_entry.id   AF-A0A0M2PU65-F1
#
_cell.length_a   1.000
_cell.length_b   1.000
_cell.length_c   1.000
_cell.angle_alpha   90.00
_cell.angle_beta   90.00
_cell.angle_gamma   90.00
#
_symmetry.space_group_name_H-M   'P 1'
#
loop_
_entity.id
_entity.type
_entity.pdbx_description
1 polymer ?
#
loop_
_entity_poly.entity_id
_entity_poly.type
_entity_poly.pdbx_seq_one_letter_code
_entity_poly.pdbx_strand_id
1 'polypeptide(L)' 'MKVFITIIFVLFLSISTNIIIDLLSGFKLSKTMLNLLNPFWVIETGEYVMLVMMCLIIIVQQIFMVMKNKADNQKGSN' A
#
# COMPACT_ATOMS: atom_id res chain seq x y z
N MET A 1 2.51 2.70 -26.87
CA MET A 1 1.27 3.50 -26.84
C MET A 1 0.18 2.87 -25.98
N LYS A 2 -0.24 1.62 -26.22
CA LYS A 2 -1.28 0.92 -25.43
C LYS A 2 -1.02 0.94 -23.92
N VAL A 3 0.20 0.56 -23.49
CA VAL A 3 0.59 0.53 -22.07
C VAL A 3 0.51 1.92 -21.42
N PHE A 4 0.94 2.97 -22.14
CA PHE A 4 0.91 4.34 -21.63
C PHE A 4 -0.52 4.83 -21.41
N ILE A 5 -1.42 4.51 -22.35
CA ILE A 5 -2.86 4.81 -22.24
C ILE A 5 -3.46 4.06 -21.04
N THR A 6 -3.12 2.78 -20.87
CA THR A 6 -3.58 1.99 -19.72
C THR A 6 -3.09 2.60 -18.40
N ILE A 7 -1.83 3.02 -18.31
CA ILE A 7 -1.28 3.67 -17.10
C ILE A 7 -2.04 4.96 -16.79
N ILE A 8 -2.26 5.83 -17.78
CA ILE A 8 -3.01 7.08 -17.60
C ILE A 8 -4.45 6.79 -17.16
N PHE A 9 -5.08 5.79 -17.77
CA PHE A 9 -6.45 5.40 -17.44
C PHE A 9 -6.57 4.88 -16.01
N VAL A 10 -5.65 4.01 -15.59
CA VAL A 10 -5.59 3.49 -14.21
C VAL A 10 -5.31 4.61 -13.21
N LEU A 11 -4.41 5.55 -13.55
CA LEU A 11 -4.11 6.71 -12.72
C LEU A 11 -5.36 7.59 -12.54
N PHE A 12 -6.08 7.88 -13.63
CA PHE A 12 -7.31 8.66 -13.61
C PHE A 12 -8.42 8.00 -12.78
N LEU A 13 -8.60 6.69 -12.94
CA LEU A 13 -9.51 5.88 -12.12
C LEU A 13 -9.15 5.97 -10.64
N SER A 14 -7.88 5.76 -10.30
CA SER A 14 -7.40 5.81 -8.92
C SER A 14 -7.65 7.16 -8.25
N ILE A 15 -7.36 8.27 -8.96
CA ILE A 15 -7.65 9.62 -8.50
C ILE A 15 -9.15 9.82 -8.27
N SER A 16 -9.97 9.41 -9.24
CA SER A 16 -11.43 9.55 -9.17
C SER A 16 -12.01 8.77 -7.99
N THR A 17 -11.55 7.54 -7.77
CA THR A 17 -12.01 6.70 -6.66
C THR A 17 -11.64 7.31 -5.31
N ASN A 18 -10.42 7.84 -5.13
CA ASN A 18 -10.03 8.52 -3.89
C ASN A 18 -10.90 9.75 -3.60
N ILE A 19 -11.14 10.58 -4.63
CA ILE A 19 -12.00 11.76 -4.49
C ILE A 19 -13.41 11.35 -4.06
N ILE A 20 -13.98 10.32 -4.69
CA ILE A 20 -15.34 9.84 -4.37
C ILE A 20 -15.42 9.32 -2.93
N ILE A 21 -14.43 8.55 -2.47
CA ILE A 21 -14.39 8.01 -1.09
C ILE A 21 -14.33 9.15 -0.07
N ASP A 22 -13.50 10.16 -0.31
CA ASP A 22 -13.39 11.32 0.57
C ASP A 22 -14.70 12.10 0.64
N LEU A 23 -15.36 12.32 -0.51
CA LEU A 23 -16.66 12.99 -0.56
C LEU A 23 -17.76 12.18 0.16
N LEU A 24 -17.79 10.85 -0.04
CA LEU A 24 -18.73 9.95 0.64
C LEU A 24 -18.50 9.92 2.16
N SER A 25 -17.25 10.11 2.59
CA SER A 25 -16.88 10.22 4.01
C SER A 25 -17.22 11.60 4.60
N GLY A 26 -17.78 12.51 3.81
CA GLY A 26 -18.23 13.84 4.26
C GLY A 26 -17.15 14.93 4.20
N PHE A 27 -15.97 14.66 3.61
CA PHE A 27 -14.96 15.68 3.44
C PHE A 27 -15.37 16.71 2.39
N LYS A 28 -15.02 17.99 2.63
CA LYS A 28 -15.18 19.05 1.64
C LYS A 28 -14.19 18.85 0.51
N LEU A 29 -14.58 19.23 -0.71
CA LEU A 29 -13.76 19.10 -1.92
C LEU A 29 -12.38 19.77 -1.79
N SER A 30 -12.28 20.89 -1.07
CA SER A 30 -10.98 21.53 -0.75
C SER A 30 -10.07 20.66 0.11
N LYS A 31 -10.62 19.92 1.07
CA LYS A 31 -9.90 18.98 1.92
C LYS A 31 -9.49 17.74 1.13
N THR A 32 -10.39 17.21 0.29
CA THR A 32 -10.12 16.09 -0.62
C THR A 32 -8.95 16.37 -1.56
N MET A 33 -8.84 17.58 -2.11
CA MET A 33 -7.70 17.96 -2.96
C MET A 33 -6.38 18.00 -2.19
N LEU A 34 -6.40 18.40 -0.91
CA LEU A 34 -5.22 18.35 -0.05
C LEU A 34 -4.86 16.90 0.33
N ASN A 35 -5.86 16.07 0.57
CA ASN A 35 -5.68 14.64 0.85
C ASN A 35 -5.02 13.90 -0.32
N LEU A 36 -5.32 14.31 -1.56
CA LEU A 36 -4.69 13.77 -2.77
C LEU A 36 -3.17 14.01 -2.83
N LEU A 37 -2.69 15.10 -2.22
CA LEU A 37 -1.26 15.45 -2.19
C LEU A 37 -0.51 14.66 -1.10
N ASN A 38 -1.18 14.32 -0.01
CA ASN A 38 -0.61 13.54 1.08
C ASN A 38 -1.64 12.56 1.67
N PRO A 39 -1.63 11.28 1.23
CA PRO A 39 -2.59 10.29 1.71
C PRO A 39 -2.40 9.92 3.18
N PHE A 40 -1.22 10.17 3.77
CA PHE A 40 -0.94 9.85 5.18
C PHE A 40 -1.58 10.82 6.17
N TRP A 41 -2.13 11.94 5.70
CA TRP A 41 -2.82 12.91 6.56
C TRP A 41 -4.25 12.50 6.92
N VAL A 42 -4.85 11.60 6.15
CA VAL A 42 -6.23 11.12 6.35
C VAL A 42 -6.27 9.84 7.18
N ILE A 43 -5.11 9.17 7.33
CA ILE A 43 -5.00 7.90 8.03
C ILE A 43 -5.22 8.11 9.52
N GLU A 44 -6.25 7.45 10.06
CA GLU A 44 -6.47 7.39 11.49
C GLU A 44 -5.44 6.48 12.17
N THR A 45 -5.26 6.65 13.49
CA THR A 45 -4.27 5.89 14.25
C THR A 45 -4.47 4.37 14.14
N GLY A 46 -5.71 3.89 14.03
CA GLY A 46 -6.01 2.48 13.81
C GLY A 46 -5.57 1.97 12.44
N GLU A 47 -5.79 2.76 11.38
CA GLU A 47 -5.36 2.45 10.02
C GLU A 47 -3.83 2.41 9.92
N TYR A 48 -3.13 3.29 10.65
CA TYR A 48 -1.66 3.28 10.73
C TYR A 48 -1.13 1.98 11.34
N VAL A 49 -1.73 1.52 12.44
CA VAL A 49 -1.37 0.25 13.08
C VAL A 49 -1.63 -0.94 12.16
N MET A 50 -2.77 -0.93 11.44
CA MET A 50 -3.10 -1.96 10.47
C MET A 50 -2.06 -2.03 9.35
N LEU A 51 -1.68 -0.88 8.77
CA LEU A 51 -0.69 -0.79 7.70
C LEU A 51 0.67 -1.33 8.14
N VAL A 52 1.12 -0.94 9.33
CA VAL A 52 2.37 -1.42 9.93
C VAL A 52 2.32 -2.94 10.13
N MET A 53 1.22 -3.47 10.67
CA MET A 53 1.05 -4.92 10.86
C MET A 53 1.08 -5.69 9.54
N MET A 54 0.39 -5.20 8.50
CA MET A 54 0.41 -5.82 7.17
C MET A 54 1.82 -5.84 6.57
N CYS A 55 2.57 -4.75 6.70
CA CYS A 55 3.97 -4.69 6.26
C CYS A 55 4.85 -5.67 7.06
N LEU A 56 4.68 -5.72 8.39
CA LEU A 56 5.45 -6.63 9.24
C LEU A 56 5.21 -8.09 8.88
N ILE A 57 3.97 -8.50 8.58
CA ILE A 57 3.67 -9.88 8.18
C ILE A 57 4.47 -10.27 6.94
N ILE A 58 4.48 -9.41 5.91
CA ILE A 58 5.19 -9.67 4.65
C ILE A 58 6.70 -9.75 4.91
N ILE A 59 7.25 -8.81 5.69
CA ILE A 59 8.69 -8.76 6.00
C ILE A 59 9.11 -9.98 6.82
N VAL A 60 8.37 -10.33 7.87
CA VAL A 60 8.65 -11.49 8.72
C VAL A 60 8.61 -12.78 7.90
N GLN A 61 7.63 -12.93 7.01
CA GLN A 61 7.54 -14.11 6.14
C GLN A 61 8.77 -14.23 5.22
N GLN A 62 9.21 -13.12 4.62
CA GLN A 62 10.40 -13.10 3.77
C GLN A 62 11.68 -13.42 4.56
N ILE A 63 11.86 -12.80 5.74
CA ILE A 63 13.00 -13.07 6.62
C ILE A 63 13.03 -14.55 7.02
N PHE A 64 11.88 -15.10 7.45
CA PHE A 64 11.78 -16.49 7.85
C PHE A 64 12.11 -17.45 6.69
N MET A 65 11.61 -17.16 5.48
CA MET A 65 11.91 -17.95 4.29
C MET A 65 13.41 -17.94 3.96
N VAL A 66 14.06 -16.77 4.02
CA VAL A 66 15.50 -16.62 3.80
C VAL A 66 16.30 -17.35 4.87
N MET A 67 15.93 -17.24 6.14
CA MET A 67 16.59 -17.94 7.25
C MET A 67 16.48 -19.46 7.11
N LYS A 68 15.28 -19.96 6.77
CA LYS A 68 15.05 -21.39 6.56
C LYS A 68 15.90 -21.93 5.41
N ASN A 69 15.94 -21.22 4.28
CA ASN A 69 16.74 -21.61 3.13
C ASN A 69 18.25 -21.62 3.46
N LYS A 70 18.74 -20.70 4.29
CA LYS A 70 20.15 -20.73 4.74
C LYS A 70 20.46 -21.93 5.64
N ALA A 71 19.54 -22.33 6.51
CA ALA A 71 19.71 -23.47 7.40
C ALA A 71 19.71 -24.82 6.65
N ASP A 72 18.85 -24.99 5.64
CA ASP A 72 18.81 -26.22 4.83
C ASP A 72 20.07 -26.40 3.97
N ASN A 73 20.60 -25.31 3.40
CA ASN A 73 21.87 -25.36 2.64
C ASN A 73 23.09 -25.73 3.51
N GLN A 74 23.06 -25.42 4.81
CA GLN A 74 24.12 -25.83 5.74
C GLN A 74 24.00 -27.30 6.19
N LYS A 75 22.79 -27.88 6.20
CA LYS A 75 22.57 -29.29 6.56
C LYS A 75 22.86 -30.27 5.42
N GLY A 76 22.76 -29.85 4.16
CA GLY A 76 23.04 -30.69 2.98
C GLY A 76 24.53 -30.77 2.57
N SER A 77 25.44 -30.18 3.34
CA SER A 77 26.89 -30.14 3.05
C SER A 77 27.75 -31.02 4.00
N ASN A 78 27.14 -31.97 4.69
CA ASN A 78 27.82 -33.01 5.48
C ASN A 78 27.49 -34.40 4.96
#